data_AF-W4GI78-F1
#
_entry.id   AF-W4GI78-F1
#
_cell.length_a   1.000
_cell.length_b   1.000
_cell.length_c   1.000
_cell.angle_alpha   90.00
_cell.angle_beta   90.00
_cell.angle_gamma   90.00
#
_symmetry.space_group_name_H-M   'P 1'
#
loop_
_entity.id
_entity.type
_entity.pdbx_description
1 polymer ?
#
loop_
_entity_poly.entity_id
_entity_poly.type
_entity_poly.pdbx_seq_one_letter_code
_entity_poly.pdbx_strand_id
1 'polypeptide(L)'
;MPRLTTTIPTTNVSELLLKYGISRQTLSKVWKRGQETRSQDDRADVALKRKSRSGRRPKRTTDEVEAAVKSIPPHLRITFASLAASSGIPPSTLWRVLQTRKLQRRTSQLEPMMTDKHKADRVDFVRSFVRSTGNGPMRWDDMHDSVHIDEKWFYLMLVNRRYYLWHDEAVPIRKFSSKRHIIKVVFLTAVARPRYNYNSRTMWDGKIGIWPFVSVVPAQRKNKNRDRGTSVTTPVTVTKPVYREYLLKHVIPTIKEVWPGRRSEPIYIQQDNARPHVEVDDADVTMAGCSDGGAHCRHSRQ
;
A
#
# COMPACT_ATOMS: atom_id res chain seq x y z
N MET A 1 -22.57 53.32 12.28
CA MET A 1 -23.23 52.11 11.77
C MET A 1 -24.54 52.50 11.11
N PRO A 2 -24.70 52.39 9.77
CA PRO A 2 -25.95 52.77 9.11
C PRO A 2 -27.07 51.80 9.52
N ARG A 3 -28.21 52.33 9.96
CA ARG A 3 -29.39 51.53 10.31
C ARG A 3 -29.88 50.82 9.05
N LEU A 4 -29.89 49.48 9.07
CA LEU A 4 -30.49 48.67 8.01
C LEU A 4 -31.99 49.01 7.92
N THR A 5 -32.40 49.67 6.86
CA THR A 5 -33.82 49.99 6.63
C THR A 5 -34.56 48.71 6.27
N THR A 6 -35.64 48.44 7.00
CA THR A 6 -36.59 47.33 6.76
C THR A 6 -37.48 47.58 5.55
N THR A 7 -37.52 48.81 5.06
CA THR A 7 -38.29 49.25 3.89
C THR A 7 -37.40 49.33 2.65
N ILE A 8 -37.91 48.86 1.51
CA ILE A 8 -37.22 48.95 0.22
C ILE A 8 -37.13 50.44 -0.15
N PRO A 9 -35.95 50.97 -0.56
CA PRO A 9 -35.83 52.32 -1.08
C PRO A 9 -36.80 52.54 -2.24
N THR A 10 -37.68 53.53 -2.11
CA THR A 10 -38.84 53.75 -3.00
C THR A 10 -38.46 54.14 -4.42
N THR A 11 -37.24 54.62 -4.65
CA THR A 11 -36.81 55.24 -5.91
C THR A 11 -36.68 54.29 -7.10
N ASN A 12 -36.44 52.98 -6.88
CA ASN A 12 -36.17 52.03 -7.98
C ASN A 12 -37.10 50.80 -8.01
N VAL A 13 -38.22 50.83 -7.26
CA VAL A 13 -39.10 49.65 -7.14
C VAL A 13 -39.79 49.32 -8.47
N SER A 14 -40.39 50.30 -9.14
CA SER A 14 -41.17 50.08 -10.37
C SER A 14 -40.32 49.52 -11.52
N GLU A 15 -39.09 49.99 -11.66
CA GLU A 15 -38.13 49.52 -12.67
C GLU A 15 -37.74 48.05 -12.43
N LEU A 16 -37.48 47.68 -11.17
CA LEU A 16 -37.14 46.29 -10.80
C LEU A 16 -38.32 45.33 -11.00
N LEU A 17 -39.55 45.77 -10.76
CA LEU A 17 -40.75 44.95 -10.98
C LEU A 17 -40.95 44.65 -12.47
N LEU A 18 -40.78 45.65 -13.33
CA LEU A 18 -40.84 45.50 -14.80
C LEU A 18 -39.70 44.64 -15.34
N LYS A 19 -38.45 44.91 -14.89
CA LYS A 19 -37.25 44.22 -15.38
C LYS A 19 -37.24 42.72 -15.09
N TYR A 20 -37.73 42.31 -13.93
CA TYR A 20 -37.71 40.91 -13.49
C TYR A 20 -39.08 40.21 -13.54
N GLY A 21 -40.16 40.92 -13.91
CA GLY A 21 -41.50 40.36 -14.01
C GLY A 21 -42.04 39.79 -12.68
N ILE A 22 -41.63 40.37 -11.54
CA ILE A 22 -41.98 39.88 -10.20
C ILE A 22 -43.00 40.79 -9.51
N SER A 23 -43.80 40.24 -8.60
CA SER A 23 -44.74 41.04 -7.82
C SER A 23 -44.03 41.85 -6.72
N ARG A 24 -44.62 43.00 -6.34
CA ARG A 24 -44.12 43.85 -5.24
C ARG A 24 -43.95 43.08 -3.93
N GLN A 25 -44.85 42.13 -3.68
CA GLN A 25 -44.79 41.24 -2.51
C GLN A 25 -43.57 40.30 -2.57
N THR A 26 -43.22 39.80 -3.76
CA THR A 26 -42.05 38.93 -3.95
C THR A 26 -40.76 39.70 -3.75
N LEU A 27 -40.66 40.92 -4.32
CA LEU A 27 -39.53 41.82 -4.12
C LEU A 27 -39.34 42.16 -2.64
N SER A 28 -40.43 42.49 -1.92
CA SER A 28 -40.41 42.74 -0.47
C SER A 28 -39.92 41.54 0.34
N LYS A 29 -40.37 40.32 0.00
CA LYS A 29 -39.92 39.09 0.67
C LYS A 29 -38.43 38.81 0.44
N VAL A 30 -37.91 39.08 -0.75
CA VAL A 30 -36.48 38.92 -1.09
C VAL A 30 -35.65 39.96 -0.36
N TRP A 31 -36.07 41.23 -0.38
CA TRP A 31 -35.38 42.33 0.31
C TRP A 31 -35.29 42.10 1.82
N LYS A 32 -36.42 41.79 2.45
CA LYS A 32 -36.46 41.50 3.90
C LYS A 32 -35.53 40.35 4.25
N ARG A 33 -35.52 39.27 3.45
CA ARG A 33 -34.63 38.14 3.65
C ARG A 33 -33.16 38.53 3.54
N GLY A 34 -32.79 39.28 2.50
CA GLY A 34 -31.43 39.75 2.28
C GLY A 34 -30.93 40.59 3.47
N GLN A 35 -31.77 41.51 3.97
CA GLN A 35 -31.44 42.35 5.14
C GLN A 35 -31.29 41.53 6.43
N GLU A 36 -32.18 40.57 6.68
CA GLU A 36 -32.10 39.66 7.83
C GLU A 36 -30.81 38.83 7.80
N THR A 37 -30.48 38.24 6.64
CA THR A 37 -29.24 37.47 6.50
C THR A 37 -28.00 38.35 6.59
N ARG A 38 -28.03 39.55 6.00
CA ARG A 38 -26.92 40.52 6.08
C ARG A 38 -26.65 41.01 7.50
N SER A 39 -27.69 41.01 8.34
CA SER A 39 -27.53 41.36 9.76
C SER A 39 -26.91 40.25 10.61
N GLN A 40 -26.95 39.00 10.13
CA GLN A 40 -26.43 37.81 10.82
C GLN A 40 -25.08 37.34 10.27
N ASP A 41 -24.87 37.50 8.97
CA ASP A 41 -23.66 37.18 8.22
C ASP A 41 -23.40 38.38 7.30
N ASP A 42 -22.16 38.80 7.05
CA ASP A 42 -21.87 40.05 6.30
C ASP A 42 -22.32 39.98 4.81
N ARG A 43 -22.93 38.85 4.42
CA ARG A 43 -23.44 38.54 3.08
C ARG A 43 -24.96 38.34 3.09
N ALA A 44 -25.65 39.00 2.15
CA ALA A 44 -27.08 38.81 1.94
C ALA A 44 -27.38 37.51 1.17
N ASP A 45 -28.02 36.53 1.82
CA ASP A 45 -28.50 35.29 1.19
C ASP A 45 -29.99 35.39 0.82
N VAL A 46 -30.23 35.54 -0.49
CA VAL A 46 -31.57 35.60 -1.07
C VAL A 46 -32.04 34.28 -1.67
N ALA A 47 -31.29 33.18 -1.47
CA ALA A 47 -31.60 31.89 -2.05
C ALA A 47 -33.02 31.39 -1.71
N LEU A 48 -33.59 30.64 -2.63
CA LEU A 48 -34.94 30.09 -2.52
C LEU A 48 -34.96 28.98 -1.45
N LYS A 49 -35.46 29.29 -0.25
CA LYS A 49 -35.59 28.34 0.87
C LYS A 49 -36.61 27.21 0.61
N ARG A 50 -37.25 27.14 -0.56
CA ARG A 50 -38.16 26.04 -0.91
C ARG A 50 -37.42 24.71 -0.89
N LYS A 51 -36.25 24.60 -1.52
CA LYS A 51 -35.45 23.35 -1.55
C LYS A 51 -35.07 22.82 -0.16
N SER A 52 -34.87 23.69 0.84
CA SER A 52 -34.58 23.27 2.21
C SER A 52 -35.82 23.05 3.08
N ARG A 53 -36.96 23.66 2.73
CA ARG A 53 -38.22 23.58 3.48
C ARG A 53 -39.23 22.57 2.93
N SER A 54 -39.03 22.07 1.70
CA SER A 54 -39.89 21.09 1.05
C SER A 54 -39.26 19.70 1.09
N GLY A 55 -40.05 18.68 1.44
CA GLY A 55 -39.64 17.28 1.40
C GLY A 55 -39.86 16.56 2.72
N ARG A 56 -39.59 15.25 2.72
CA ARG A 56 -39.72 14.41 3.91
C ARG A 56 -38.63 14.76 4.93
N ARG A 57 -39.02 15.11 6.16
CA ARG A 57 -38.07 15.31 7.25
C ARG A 57 -37.29 14.01 7.52
N PRO A 58 -35.96 14.07 7.77
CA PRO A 58 -35.20 12.90 8.16
C PRO A 58 -35.81 12.23 9.39
N LYS A 59 -36.04 10.91 9.33
CA LYS A 59 -36.53 10.14 10.48
C LYS A 59 -35.51 9.99 11.61
N ARG A 60 -34.23 10.14 11.28
CA ARG A 60 -33.10 10.04 12.21
C ARG A 60 -32.12 11.16 11.92
N THR A 61 -31.56 11.73 12.98
CA THR A 61 -30.43 12.66 12.88
C THR A 61 -29.14 11.90 12.55
N THR A 62 -28.08 12.61 12.13
CA THR A 62 -26.80 11.96 11.83
C THR A 62 -26.18 11.35 13.10
N ASP A 63 -26.40 11.99 14.25
CA ASP A 63 -25.83 11.60 15.53
C ASP A 63 -26.51 10.32 16.06
N GLU A 64 -27.82 10.19 15.87
CA GLU A 64 -28.54 8.93 16.16
C GLU A 64 -28.04 7.76 15.31
N VAL A 65 -27.76 8.00 14.03
CA VAL A 65 -27.19 6.97 13.14
C VAL A 65 -25.79 6.59 13.62
N GLU A 66 -24.96 7.56 13.98
CA GLU A 66 -23.61 7.33 14.49
C GLU A 66 -23.63 6.51 15.79
N ALA A 67 -24.47 6.89 16.75
CA ALA A 67 -24.63 6.17 18.01
C ALA A 67 -25.07 4.72 17.79
N ALA A 68 -26.07 4.50 16.94
CA ALA A 68 -26.57 3.16 16.61
C ALA A 68 -25.54 2.30 15.87
N VAL A 69 -24.69 2.88 15.02
CA VAL A 69 -23.61 2.13 14.35
C VAL A 69 -22.47 1.82 15.32
N LYS A 70 -22.15 2.74 16.24
CA LYS A 70 -21.06 2.60 17.21
C LYS A 70 -21.39 1.62 18.34
N SER A 71 -22.66 1.49 18.74
CA SER A 71 -23.08 0.53 19.77
C SER A 71 -22.93 -0.94 19.33
N ILE A 72 -22.80 -1.19 18.03
CA ILE A 72 -22.71 -2.54 17.47
C ILE A 72 -21.24 -3.00 17.44
N PRO A 73 -20.93 -4.19 17.97
CA PRO A 73 -19.61 -4.79 17.85
C PRO A 73 -19.12 -4.90 16.38
N PRO A 74 -17.81 -4.67 16.11
CA PRO A 74 -17.27 -4.71 14.75
C PRO A 74 -17.59 -5.98 13.93
N HIS A 75 -17.63 -7.15 14.58
CA HIS A 75 -17.90 -8.43 13.91
C HIS A 75 -19.33 -8.56 13.35
N LEU A 76 -20.28 -7.75 13.83
CA LEU A 76 -21.67 -7.72 13.33
C LEU A 76 -21.88 -6.70 12.21
N ARG A 77 -20.87 -5.87 11.89
CA ARG A 77 -20.93 -4.82 10.86
C ARG A 77 -19.93 -5.02 9.71
N ILE A 78 -19.64 -6.28 9.38
CA ILE A 78 -18.73 -6.65 8.28
C ILE A 78 -19.38 -6.38 6.92
N THR A 79 -20.66 -6.72 6.78
CA THR A 79 -21.41 -6.52 5.54
C THR A 79 -22.44 -5.43 5.71
N PHE A 80 -22.85 -4.85 4.60
CA PHE A 80 -23.87 -3.82 4.60
C PHE A 80 -25.22 -4.34 5.10
N ALA A 81 -25.54 -5.60 4.77
CA ALA A 81 -26.73 -6.28 5.25
C ALA A 81 -26.69 -6.54 6.77
N SER A 82 -25.57 -7.05 7.29
CA SER A 82 -25.42 -7.33 8.72
C SER A 82 -25.46 -6.04 9.56
N LEU A 83 -24.85 -4.96 9.05
CA LEU A 83 -24.93 -3.64 9.67
C LEU A 83 -26.38 -3.12 9.72
N ALA A 84 -27.13 -3.24 8.62
CA ALA A 84 -28.53 -2.79 8.57
C ALA A 84 -29.42 -3.58 9.55
N ALA A 85 -29.27 -4.91 9.58
CA ALA A 85 -30.02 -5.78 10.49
C ALA A 85 -29.71 -5.46 11.95
N SER A 86 -28.42 -5.34 12.30
CA SER A 86 -27.99 -5.12 13.69
C SER A 86 -28.27 -3.70 14.20
N SER A 87 -28.30 -2.70 13.30
CA SER A 87 -28.58 -1.30 13.66
C SER A 87 -30.06 -0.93 13.63
N GLY A 88 -30.92 -1.75 13.00
CA GLY A 88 -32.31 -1.36 12.73
C GLY A 88 -32.43 -0.14 11.80
N ILE A 89 -31.36 0.17 11.05
CA ILE A 89 -31.32 1.29 10.10
C ILE A 89 -31.51 0.73 8.69
N PRO A 90 -32.45 1.29 7.89
CA PRO A 90 -32.64 0.86 6.52
C PRO A 90 -31.35 0.98 5.68
N PRO A 91 -31.03 0.00 4.81
CA PRO A 91 -29.84 0.01 3.96
C PRO A 91 -29.70 1.30 3.14
N SER A 92 -30.80 1.86 2.63
CA SER A 92 -30.82 3.11 1.86
C SER A 92 -30.29 4.31 2.66
N THR A 93 -30.55 4.34 3.97
CA THR A 93 -30.08 5.41 4.85
C THR A 93 -28.59 5.26 5.12
N LEU A 94 -28.13 4.05 5.43
CA LEU A 94 -26.70 3.75 5.57
C LEU A 94 -25.93 4.05 4.28
N TRP A 95 -26.55 3.88 3.10
CA TRP A 95 -25.87 4.04 1.81
C TRP A 95 -25.59 5.50 1.55
N ARG A 96 -26.57 6.36 1.85
CA ARG A 96 -26.38 7.81 1.82
C ARG A 96 -25.28 8.28 2.78
N VAL A 97 -25.17 7.68 3.96
CA VAL A 97 -24.10 8.00 4.93
C VAL A 97 -22.72 7.49 4.46
N LEU A 98 -22.69 6.38 3.72
CA LEU A 98 -21.48 5.90 3.05
C LEU A 98 -21.04 6.86 1.92
N GLN A 99 -21.98 7.37 1.13
CA GLN A 99 -21.71 8.36 0.06
C GLN A 99 -21.18 9.69 0.60
N THR A 100 -21.62 10.12 1.79
CA THR A 100 -21.06 11.30 2.47
C THR A 100 -19.70 11.06 3.14
N ARG A 101 -19.15 9.83 3.04
CA ARG A 101 -17.89 9.39 3.65
C ARG A 101 -17.83 9.44 5.18
N LYS A 102 -18.96 9.68 5.86
CA LYS A 102 -19.06 9.60 7.34
C LYS A 102 -19.01 8.15 7.82
N LEU A 103 -19.58 7.23 7.04
CA LEU A 103 -19.35 5.79 7.16
C LEU A 103 -18.31 5.38 6.11
N GLN A 104 -17.39 4.49 6.45
CA GLN A 104 -16.32 4.06 5.55
C GLN A 104 -16.14 2.55 5.61
N ARG A 105 -15.91 1.95 4.43
CA ARG A 105 -15.43 0.56 4.35
C ARG A 105 -13.94 0.56 4.68
N ARG A 106 -13.56 -0.13 5.75
CA ARG A 106 -12.18 -0.33 6.15
C ARG A 106 -11.88 -1.82 6.17
N THR A 107 -10.64 -2.17 5.81
CA THR A 107 -10.14 -3.53 5.87
C THR A 107 -9.06 -3.58 6.94
N SER A 108 -9.28 -4.38 7.98
CA SER A 108 -8.22 -4.75 8.92
C SER A 108 -7.37 -5.85 8.30
N GLN A 109 -6.06 -5.65 8.25
CA GLN A 109 -5.12 -6.72 7.90
C GLN A 109 -4.75 -7.47 9.17
N LEU A 110 -4.48 -8.78 9.03
CA LEU A 110 -3.91 -9.55 10.13
C LEU A 110 -2.45 -9.13 10.30
N GLU A 111 -2.11 -8.73 11.50
CA GLU A 111 -0.72 -8.48 11.90
C GLU A 111 -0.20 -9.70 12.65
N PRO A 112 1.06 -10.11 12.41
CA PRO A 112 1.65 -11.23 13.15
C PRO A 112 1.71 -10.89 14.64
N MET A 113 1.38 -11.86 15.49
CA MET A 113 1.47 -11.70 16.93
C MET A 113 2.93 -11.53 17.33
N MET A 114 3.22 -10.44 18.03
CA MET A 114 4.57 -10.08 18.44
C MET A 114 4.69 -10.19 19.96
N THR A 115 5.43 -11.21 20.42
CA THR A 115 5.74 -11.38 21.84
C THR A 115 6.66 -10.27 22.32
N ASP A 116 6.70 -10.03 23.64
CA ASP A 116 7.58 -9.00 24.18
C ASP A 116 9.07 -9.31 23.95
N LYS A 117 9.42 -10.61 23.86
CA LYS A 117 10.74 -11.05 23.40
C LYS A 117 11.04 -10.57 21.98
N HIS A 118 10.14 -10.80 21.02
CA HIS A 118 10.35 -10.32 19.65
C HIS A 118 10.51 -8.78 19.60
N LYS A 119 9.88 -8.03 20.51
CA LYS A 119 10.01 -6.57 20.58
C LYS A 119 11.38 -6.17 21.11
N ALA A 120 11.83 -6.81 22.19
CA ALA A 120 13.17 -6.61 22.73
C ALA A 120 14.25 -6.92 21.68
N ASP A 121 14.17 -8.11 21.06
CA ASP A 121 15.13 -8.55 20.04
C ASP A 121 15.20 -7.55 18.86
N ARG A 122 14.05 -7.01 18.41
CA ARG A 122 14.03 -5.99 17.34
C ARG A 122 14.56 -4.64 17.79
N VAL A 123 14.35 -4.23 19.04
CA VAL A 123 14.92 -3.00 19.57
C VAL A 123 16.44 -3.12 19.68
N ASP A 124 16.94 -4.26 20.14
CA ASP A 124 18.37 -4.52 20.23
C ASP A 124 19.02 -4.61 18.84
N PHE A 125 18.36 -5.27 17.88
CA PHE A 125 18.77 -5.27 16.48
C PHE A 125 18.83 -3.84 15.92
N VAL A 126 17.80 -3.01 16.10
CA VAL A 126 17.82 -1.62 15.62
C VAL A 126 18.93 -0.83 16.31
N ARG A 127 19.14 -1.03 17.61
CA ARG A 127 20.20 -0.37 18.39
C ARG A 127 21.60 -0.71 17.88
N SER A 128 21.83 -1.91 17.34
CA SER A 128 23.15 -2.26 16.78
C SER A 128 23.52 -1.44 15.54
N PHE A 129 22.54 -0.84 14.84
CA PHE A 129 22.78 0.10 13.74
C PHE A 129 22.94 1.54 14.20
N VAL A 130 23.00 1.79 15.51
CA VAL A 130 23.16 3.14 16.04
C VAL A 130 24.56 3.29 16.63
N ARG A 131 25.41 4.02 15.92
CA ARG A 131 26.79 4.30 16.35
C ARG A 131 26.80 5.47 17.33
N SER A 132 27.32 5.24 18.54
CA SER A 132 27.55 6.30 19.52
C SER A 132 28.96 6.86 19.36
N THR A 133 29.07 8.15 19.02
CA THR A 133 30.37 8.81 18.86
C THR A 133 30.75 9.51 20.17
N GLY A 134 30.99 8.77 21.26
CA GLY A 134 31.35 9.37 22.56
C GLY A 134 30.37 10.48 23.01
N ASN A 135 30.86 11.72 23.14
CA ASN A 135 30.06 12.91 23.50
C ASN A 135 29.30 13.57 22.32
N GLY A 136 29.35 12.98 21.13
CA GLY A 136 28.69 13.48 19.92
C GLY A 136 27.25 12.99 19.75
N PRO A 137 26.51 13.54 18.79
CA PRO A 137 25.16 13.08 18.45
C PRO A 137 25.19 11.64 17.92
N MET A 138 24.19 10.86 18.28
CA MET A 138 23.96 9.50 17.78
C MET A 138 23.81 9.50 16.25
N ARG A 139 24.47 8.57 15.56
CA ARG A 139 24.38 8.44 14.10
C ARG A 139 23.96 7.03 13.72
N TRP A 140 23.12 6.94 12.70
CA TRP A 140 22.78 5.66 12.08
C TRP A 140 23.97 5.13 11.28
N ASP A 141 24.11 3.81 11.26
CA ASP A 141 24.98 3.08 10.38
C ASP A 141 24.66 3.41 8.92
N ASP A 142 25.69 3.56 8.09
CA ASP A 142 25.48 3.89 6.68
C ASP A 142 25.15 2.67 5.82
N MET A 143 25.37 1.45 6.33
CA MET A 143 25.10 0.18 5.65
C MET A 143 25.72 0.12 4.25
N HIS A 144 26.80 0.85 3.99
CA HIS A 144 27.51 0.82 2.71
C HIS A 144 28.28 -0.48 2.50
N ASP A 145 28.48 -1.25 3.56
CA ASP A 145 29.06 -2.58 3.58
C ASP A 145 27.99 -3.69 3.52
N SER A 146 26.69 -3.35 3.49
CA SER A 146 25.62 -4.33 3.64
C SER A 146 24.92 -4.66 2.31
N VAL A 147 24.68 -5.96 2.10
CA VAL A 147 23.90 -6.53 1.00
C VAL A 147 22.70 -7.25 1.59
N HIS A 148 21.50 -6.85 1.19
CA HIS A 148 20.25 -7.49 1.59
C HIS A 148 19.84 -8.51 0.54
N ILE A 149 19.49 -9.70 1.01
CA ILE A 149 18.97 -10.78 0.19
C ILE A 149 17.56 -11.14 0.66
N ASP A 150 16.66 -11.39 -0.29
CA ASP A 150 15.31 -11.85 -0.03
C ASP A 150 14.80 -12.75 -1.17
N GLU A 151 13.85 -13.63 -0.84
CA GLU A 151 13.15 -14.47 -1.80
C GLU A 151 11.72 -14.02 -2.05
N LYS A 152 11.36 -13.96 -3.34
CA LYS A 152 10.01 -13.60 -3.77
C LYS A 152 9.41 -14.66 -4.66
N TRP A 153 8.16 -15.05 -4.36
CA TRP A 153 7.35 -15.84 -5.28
C TRP A 153 6.78 -14.96 -6.40
N PHE A 154 7.07 -15.33 -7.64
CA PHE A 154 6.46 -14.78 -8.84
C PHE A 154 5.50 -15.81 -9.46
N TYR A 155 4.28 -15.37 -9.73
CA TYR A 155 3.26 -16.19 -10.38
C TYR A 155 3.24 -15.89 -11.87
N LEU A 156 3.30 -16.94 -12.70
CA LEU A 156 3.21 -16.79 -14.15
C LEU A 156 1.87 -16.17 -14.58
N MET A 157 0.81 -16.39 -13.79
CA MET A 157 -0.49 -15.77 -13.99
C MET A 157 -1.09 -15.27 -12.67
N LEU A 158 -1.59 -14.04 -12.67
CA LEU A 158 -2.40 -13.49 -11.58
C LEU A 158 -3.76 -14.21 -11.50
N VAL A 159 -4.11 -14.66 -10.29
CA VAL A 159 -5.41 -15.30 -9.98
C VAL A 159 -6.54 -14.30 -10.20
N ASN A 160 -6.42 -13.12 -9.59
CA ASN A 160 -7.35 -12.01 -9.77
C ASN A 160 -6.67 -10.98 -10.68
N ARG A 161 -7.23 -10.73 -11.86
CA ARG A 161 -6.82 -9.62 -12.74
C ARG A 161 -7.89 -8.54 -12.68
N ARG A 162 -7.44 -7.29 -12.60
CA ARG A 162 -8.32 -6.12 -12.71
C ARG A 162 -8.39 -5.74 -14.18
N TYR A 163 -9.60 -5.47 -14.65
CA TYR A 163 -9.86 -4.97 -15.99
C TYR A 163 -10.55 -3.62 -15.87
N TYR A 164 -10.18 -2.70 -16.74
CA TYR A 164 -11.02 -1.56 -17.07
C TYR A 164 -11.83 -1.99 -18.29
N LEU A 165 -13.14 -2.11 -18.12
CA LEU A 165 -14.08 -2.54 -19.16
C LEU A 165 -15.13 -1.45 -19.32
N TRP A 166 -15.65 -1.30 -20.54
CA TRP A 166 -16.82 -0.44 -20.76
C TRP A 166 -18.05 -1.06 -20.08
N HIS A 167 -19.08 -0.25 -19.81
CA HIS A 167 -20.23 -0.66 -19.00
C HIS A 167 -21.11 -1.78 -19.62
N ASP A 168 -20.99 -2.00 -20.93
CA ASP A 168 -21.67 -3.03 -21.71
C ASP A 168 -20.76 -4.22 -22.07
N GLU A 169 -19.47 -4.15 -21.73
CA GLU A 169 -18.51 -5.22 -22.01
C GLU A 169 -18.61 -6.35 -20.99
N ALA A 170 -18.67 -7.59 -21.49
CA ALA A 170 -18.62 -8.76 -20.64
C ALA A 170 -17.21 -8.96 -20.07
N VAL A 171 -17.13 -9.35 -18.79
CA VAL A 171 -15.85 -9.67 -18.14
C VAL A 171 -15.20 -10.88 -18.83
N PRO A 172 -13.93 -10.79 -19.27
CA PRO A 172 -13.24 -11.91 -19.90
C PRO A 172 -13.24 -13.17 -19.03
N ILE A 173 -13.77 -14.28 -19.59
CA ILE A 173 -13.83 -15.56 -18.88
C ILE A 173 -12.47 -16.25 -18.95
N ARG A 174 -11.83 -16.44 -17.80
CA ARG A 174 -10.56 -17.19 -17.66
C ARG A 174 -10.81 -18.51 -16.94
N LYS A 175 -10.68 -19.62 -17.67
CA LYS A 175 -10.89 -20.97 -17.13
C LYS A 175 -9.55 -21.62 -16.79
N PHE A 176 -9.49 -22.31 -15.67
CA PHE A 176 -8.35 -23.13 -15.26
C PHE A 176 -8.86 -24.27 -14.38
N SER A 177 -8.26 -25.46 -14.50
CA SER A 177 -8.74 -26.65 -13.78
C SER A 177 -8.54 -26.55 -12.26
N SER A 178 -7.39 -26.05 -11.79
CA SER A 178 -7.14 -25.82 -10.35
C SER A 178 -6.10 -24.73 -10.12
N LYS A 179 -6.38 -23.75 -9.25
CA LYS A 179 -5.42 -22.66 -8.94
C LYS A 179 -4.04 -23.18 -8.47
N ARG A 180 -3.98 -24.41 -7.97
CA ARG A 180 -2.73 -25.08 -7.53
C ARG A 180 -1.76 -25.37 -8.68
N HIS A 181 -2.22 -25.51 -9.93
CA HIS A 181 -1.32 -25.72 -11.08
C HIS A 181 -0.85 -24.42 -11.74
N ILE A 182 -1.13 -23.25 -11.15
CA ILE A 182 -0.50 -22.01 -11.61
C ILE A 182 0.99 -22.10 -11.26
N ILE A 183 1.82 -22.07 -12.30
CA ILE A 183 3.28 -22.11 -12.13
C ILE A 183 3.69 -20.87 -11.32
N LYS A 184 4.43 -21.13 -10.25
CA LYS A 184 5.06 -20.13 -9.40
C LYS A 184 6.54 -20.44 -9.30
N VAL A 185 7.37 -19.41 -9.37
CA VAL A 185 8.84 -19.51 -9.33
C VAL A 185 9.31 -18.61 -8.19
N VAL A 186 10.21 -19.13 -7.34
CA VAL A 186 10.90 -18.30 -6.35
C VAL A 186 12.08 -17.64 -7.03
N PHE A 187 12.30 -16.36 -6.76
CA PHE A 187 13.50 -15.65 -7.17
C PHE A 187 14.25 -15.16 -5.94
N LEU A 188 15.55 -15.42 -5.91
CA LEU A 188 16.50 -14.83 -4.98
C LEU A 188 16.94 -13.47 -5.51
N THR A 189 16.82 -12.42 -4.73
CA THR A 189 17.23 -11.06 -5.13
C THR A 189 18.27 -10.53 -4.15
N ALA A 190 19.35 -9.95 -4.66
CA ALA A 190 20.35 -9.28 -3.84
C ALA A 190 20.44 -7.80 -4.23
N VAL A 191 20.37 -6.93 -3.21
CA VAL A 191 20.46 -5.47 -3.35
C VAL A 191 21.31 -4.87 -2.24
N ALA A 192 22.05 -3.82 -2.56
CA ALA A 192 22.79 -3.01 -1.62
C ALA A 192 22.34 -1.55 -1.71
N ARG A 193 22.86 -0.71 -0.83
CA ARG A 193 22.58 0.72 -0.86
C ARG A 193 23.17 1.36 -2.13
N PRO A 194 22.38 2.11 -2.92
CA PRO A 194 22.90 2.87 -4.05
C PRO A 194 24.00 3.84 -3.61
N ARG A 195 25.10 3.94 -4.36
CA ARG A 195 26.21 4.84 -4.07
C ARG A 195 26.97 5.25 -5.32
N TYR A 196 27.71 6.35 -5.20
CA TYR A 196 28.57 6.80 -6.29
C TYR A 196 29.77 5.86 -6.44
N ASN A 197 30.01 5.39 -7.66
CA ASN A 197 31.18 4.59 -8.01
C ASN A 197 32.23 5.50 -8.66
N TYR A 198 33.34 5.71 -7.96
CA TYR A 198 34.42 6.56 -8.43
C TYR A 198 35.16 6.00 -9.65
N ASN A 199 35.18 4.67 -9.82
CA ASN A 199 35.88 4.02 -10.94
C ASN A 199 35.11 4.22 -12.25
N SER A 200 33.78 4.05 -12.23
CA SER A 200 32.92 4.24 -13.39
C SER A 200 32.42 5.67 -13.55
N ARG A 201 32.67 6.55 -12.55
CA ARG A 201 32.15 7.92 -12.45
C ARG A 201 30.63 8.03 -12.57
N THR A 202 29.92 6.99 -12.15
CA THR A 202 28.46 6.88 -12.26
C THR A 202 27.83 6.50 -10.92
N MET A 203 26.54 6.82 -10.76
CA MET A 203 25.76 6.31 -9.63
C MET A 203 25.47 4.82 -9.84
N TRP A 204 25.96 3.98 -8.94
CA TRP A 204 25.56 2.58 -8.86
C TRP A 204 24.20 2.47 -8.18
N ASP A 205 23.28 1.75 -8.81
CA ASP A 205 21.88 1.65 -8.40
C ASP A 205 21.64 0.63 -7.27
N GLY A 206 22.72 -0.01 -6.78
CA GLY A 206 22.66 -0.99 -5.70
C GLY A 206 22.11 -2.35 -6.12
N LYS A 207 21.74 -2.55 -7.39
CA LYS A 207 21.23 -3.85 -7.86
C LYS A 207 22.41 -4.77 -8.10
N ILE A 208 22.36 -5.96 -7.48
CA ILE A 208 23.39 -6.99 -7.65
C ILE A 208 22.88 -8.06 -8.60
N GLY A 209 21.69 -8.60 -8.33
CA GLY A 209 21.12 -9.61 -9.22
C GLY A 209 19.79 -10.17 -8.76
N ILE A 210 19.19 -10.94 -9.67
CA ILE A 210 17.97 -11.69 -9.44
C ILE A 210 18.10 -13.07 -10.10
N TRP A 211 17.91 -14.14 -9.32
CA TRP A 211 18.14 -15.52 -9.78
C TRP A 211 16.91 -16.39 -9.52
N PRO A 212 16.32 -17.00 -10.56
CA PRO A 212 15.21 -17.93 -10.37
C PRO A 212 15.68 -19.27 -9.81
N PHE A 213 14.97 -19.80 -8.82
CA PHE A 213 15.11 -21.19 -8.37
C PHE A 213 14.46 -22.15 -9.37
N VAL A 214 15.23 -22.56 -10.38
CA VAL A 214 14.77 -23.42 -11.47
C VAL A 214 15.81 -24.47 -11.83
N SER A 215 15.33 -25.59 -12.35
CA SER A 215 16.17 -26.63 -12.94
C SER A 215 15.68 -26.93 -14.35
N VAL A 216 16.60 -27.29 -15.24
CA VAL A 216 16.26 -27.75 -16.59
C VAL A 216 16.14 -29.27 -16.52
N VAL A 217 14.92 -29.78 -16.71
CA VAL A 217 14.63 -31.21 -16.70
C VAL A 217 14.01 -31.64 -18.02
N PRO A 218 14.32 -32.84 -18.54
CA PRO A 218 13.69 -33.34 -19.76
C PRO A 218 12.20 -33.60 -19.53
N ALA A 219 11.36 -33.22 -20.50
CA ALA A 219 9.93 -33.45 -20.44
C ALA A 219 9.61 -34.96 -20.35
N GLN A 220 9.02 -35.40 -19.24
CA GLN A 220 8.70 -36.81 -19.02
C GLN A 220 7.53 -37.33 -19.88
N ARG A 221 6.65 -36.45 -20.36
CA ARG A 221 5.47 -36.81 -21.14
C ARG A 221 5.38 -35.96 -22.40
N LYS A 222 4.98 -36.58 -23.50
CA LYS A 222 4.59 -35.89 -24.73
C LYS A 222 3.30 -35.10 -24.46
N ASN A 223 3.22 -33.89 -24.99
CA ASN A 223 2.02 -33.08 -25.05
C ASN A 223 1.91 -32.46 -26.45
N LYS A 224 0.75 -31.93 -26.82
CA LYS A 224 0.51 -31.21 -28.07
C LYS A 224 1.56 -30.11 -28.35
N ASN A 225 2.08 -29.48 -27.29
CA ASN A 225 3.00 -28.34 -27.41
C ASN A 225 4.49 -28.71 -27.27
N ARG A 226 4.83 -29.98 -26.97
CA ARG A 226 6.23 -30.43 -26.82
C ARG A 226 6.35 -31.96 -26.84
N ASP A 227 7.42 -32.45 -27.45
CA ASP A 227 7.75 -33.86 -27.41
C ASP A 227 8.36 -34.30 -26.07
N ARG A 228 8.39 -35.61 -25.84
CA ARG A 228 9.10 -36.19 -24.69
C ARG A 228 10.60 -35.92 -24.88
N GLY A 229 11.28 -35.55 -23.80
CA GLY A 229 12.72 -35.28 -23.82
C GLY A 229 13.11 -33.82 -24.07
N THR A 230 12.19 -32.96 -24.52
CA THR A 230 12.47 -31.52 -24.64
C THR A 230 12.87 -30.93 -23.30
N SER A 231 13.94 -30.13 -23.26
CA SER A 231 14.41 -29.43 -22.06
C SER A 231 13.37 -28.45 -21.54
N VAL A 232 12.98 -28.57 -20.27
CA VAL A 232 11.94 -27.76 -19.64
C VAL A 232 12.44 -27.18 -18.33
N THR A 233 12.39 -25.86 -18.24
CA THR A 233 12.65 -25.13 -17.00
C THR A 233 11.50 -25.34 -16.01
N THR A 234 11.80 -25.96 -14.88
CA THR A 234 10.83 -26.29 -13.83
C THR A 234 11.26 -25.63 -12.52
N PRO A 235 10.33 -25.00 -11.77
CA PRO A 235 10.66 -24.42 -10.47
C PRO A 235 11.12 -25.48 -9.48
N VAL A 236 12.14 -25.14 -8.69
CA VAL A 236 12.71 -25.99 -7.65
C VAL A 236 12.22 -25.53 -6.28
N THR A 237 12.04 -26.47 -5.37
CA THR A 237 11.73 -26.13 -3.97
C THR A 237 13.00 -25.66 -3.28
N VAL A 238 12.95 -24.49 -2.65
CA VAL A 238 14.10 -23.92 -1.92
C VAL A 238 14.35 -24.76 -0.66
N THR A 239 15.46 -25.47 -0.67
CA THR A 239 15.99 -26.23 0.47
C THR A 239 17.32 -25.63 0.88
N LYS A 240 17.80 -25.92 2.10
CA LYS A 240 19.08 -25.38 2.58
C LYS A 240 20.28 -25.63 1.66
N PRO A 241 20.46 -26.83 1.08
CA PRO A 241 21.53 -27.07 0.10
C PRO A 241 21.38 -26.25 -1.19
N VAL A 242 20.15 -26.17 -1.73
CA VAL A 242 19.86 -25.39 -2.95
C VAL A 242 20.11 -23.91 -2.69
N TYR A 243 19.68 -23.40 -1.54
CA TYR A 243 19.90 -22.01 -1.16
C TYR A 243 21.40 -21.70 -1.04
N ARG A 244 22.17 -22.56 -0.35
CA ARG A 244 23.63 -22.45 -0.26
C ARG A 244 24.28 -22.43 -1.64
N GLU A 245 23.90 -23.37 -2.51
CA GLU A 245 24.43 -23.43 -3.88
C GLU A 245 24.21 -22.13 -4.65
N TYR A 246 23.03 -21.52 -4.52
CA TYR A 246 22.74 -20.22 -5.15
C TYR A 246 23.59 -19.08 -4.58
N LEU A 247 23.85 -19.06 -3.27
CA LEU A 247 24.76 -18.08 -2.67
C LEU A 247 26.18 -18.23 -3.26
N LEU A 248 26.69 -19.45 -3.33
CA LEU A 248 28.05 -19.76 -3.78
C LEU A 248 28.25 -19.54 -5.27
N LYS A 249 27.30 -19.98 -6.11
CA LYS A 249 27.42 -19.95 -7.57
C LYS A 249 26.99 -18.62 -8.19
N HIS A 250 26.12 -17.88 -7.53
CA HIS A 250 25.51 -16.68 -8.10
C HIS A 250 25.77 -15.45 -7.24
N VAL A 251 25.30 -15.44 -5.99
CA VAL A 251 25.28 -14.19 -5.21
C VAL A 251 26.69 -13.67 -4.90
N ILE A 252 27.53 -14.48 -4.27
CA ILE A 252 28.88 -14.06 -3.86
C ILE A 252 29.75 -13.68 -5.06
N PRO A 253 29.81 -14.49 -6.15
CA PRO A 253 30.56 -14.11 -7.34
C PRO A 253 30.10 -12.78 -7.94
N THR A 254 28.77 -12.57 -8.06
CA THR A 254 28.24 -11.32 -8.63
C THR A 254 28.51 -10.13 -7.71
N ILE A 255 28.44 -10.29 -6.38
CA ILE A 255 28.85 -9.24 -5.43
C ILE A 255 30.31 -8.85 -5.73
N LYS A 256 31.23 -9.80 -5.80
CA LYS A 256 32.66 -9.51 -6.06
C LYS A 256 32.87 -8.79 -7.39
N GLU A 257 32.10 -9.14 -8.42
CA GLU A 257 32.17 -8.53 -9.75
C GLU A 257 31.71 -7.06 -9.75
N VAL A 258 30.53 -6.79 -9.17
CA VAL A 258 29.88 -5.47 -9.33
C VAL A 258 30.15 -4.51 -8.18
N TRP A 259 30.75 -4.96 -7.07
CA TRP A 259 30.90 -4.14 -5.86
C TRP A 259 31.73 -2.86 -6.08
N PRO A 260 31.16 -1.67 -5.87
CA PRO A 260 31.88 -0.42 -6.13
C PRO A 260 32.75 0.08 -4.96
N GLY A 261 32.78 -0.64 -3.83
CA GLY A 261 33.45 -0.23 -2.59
C GLY A 261 34.85 -0.81 -2.46
N ARG A 262 35.56 -0.41 -1.40
CA ARG A 262 36.86 -1.00 -1.05
C ARG A 262 36.68 -2.48 -0.75
N ARG A 263 37.50 -3.32 -1.39
CA ARG A 263 37.51 -4.78 -1.18
C ARG A 263 38.27 -5.21 0.10
N SER A 264 38.91 -4.27 0.77
CA SER A 264 39.64 -4.48 2.03
C SER A 264 38.72 -4.57 3.25
N GLU A 265 37.48 -4.08 3.14
CA GLU A 265 36.49 -4.11 4.22
C GLU A 265 35.54 -5.30 4.03
N PRO A 266 35.01 -5.85 5.12
CA PRO A 266 34.02 -6.91 5.04
C PRO A 266 32.71 -6.40 4.44
N ILE A 267 32.05 -7.25 3.65
CA ILE A 267 30.69 -7.03 3.15
C ILE A 267 29.75 -7.90 3.98
N TYR A 268 28.71 -7.33 4.56
CA TYR A 268 27.72 -8.10 5.33
C TYR A 268 26.57 -8.52 4.44
N ILE A 269 26.31 -9.83 4.37
CA ILE A 269 25.12 -10.37 3.72
C ILE A 269 24.05 -10.57 4.78
N GLN A 270 22.96 -9.81 4.64
CA GLN A 270 21.81 -9.87 5.51
C GLN A 270 20.66 -10.63 4.84
N GLN A 271 20.06 -11.56 5.58
CA GLN A 271 18.86 -12.32 5.19
C GLN A 271 17.94 -12.54 6.39
N ASP A 272 16.73 -13.04 6.16
CA ASP A 272 15.79 -13.38 7.25
C ASP A 272 16.15 -14.72 7.94
N ASN A 273 15.35 -15.14 8.92
CA ASN A 273 15.55 -16.38 9.68
C ASN A 273 14.69 -17.56 9.16
N ALA A 274 14.45 -17.65 7.85
CA ALA A 274 13.72 -18.77 7.26
C ALA A 274 14.48 -20.10 7.40
N ARG A 275 13.77 -21.21 7.60
CA ARG A 275 14.37 -22.54 7.79
C ARG A 275 15.36 -22.98 6.69
N PRO A 276 15.15 -22.67 5.40
CA PRO A 276 16.09 -23.02 4.34
C PRO A 276 17.39 -22.21 4.37
N HIS A 277 17.52 -21.21 5.23
CA HIS A 277 18.68 -20.35 5.24
C HIS A 277 19.92 -21.03 5.86
N VAL A 278 21.07 -20.64 5.35
CA VAL A 278 22.38 -21.02 5.91
C VAL A 278 22.58 -20.39 7.30
N GLU A 279 23.41 -21.04 8.11
CA GLU A 279 23.86 -20.45 9.38
C GLU A 279 24.78 -19.27 9.11
N VAL A 280 24.90 -18.37 10.08
CA VAL A 280 25.77 -17.20 9.97
C VAL A 280 27.22 -17.59 9.70
N ASP A 281 27.66 -18.67 10.34
CA ASP A 281 29.03 -19.18 10.26
C ASP A 281 29.14 -20.40 9.33
N ASP A 282 28.31 -20.49 8.29
CA ASP A 282 28.41 -21.57 7.32
C ASP A 282 29.79 -21.53 6.64
N ALA A 283 30.56 -22.62 6.80
CA ALA A 283 31.97 -22.66 6.44
C ALA A 283 32.18 -22.45 4.93
N ASP A 284 31.31 -23.02 4.11
CA ASP A 284 31.39 -22.91 2.64
C ASP A 284 31.16 -21.46 2.19
N VAL A 285 30.16 -20.80 2.76
CA VAL A 285 29.82 -19.39 2.47
C VAL A 285 30.94 -18.46 2.92
N THR A 286 31.48 -18.68 4.13
CA THR A 286 32.59 -17.91 4.67
C THR A 286 33.85 -18.06 3.82
N MET A 287 34.16 -19.30 3.40
CA MET A 287 35.31 -19.60 2.55
C MET A 287 35.18 -18.95 1.17
N ALA A 288 34.01 -19.06 0.54
CA ALA A 288 33.73 -18.41 -0.74
C ALA A 288 33.78 -16.88 -0.64
N GLY A 289 33.40 -16.31 0.50
CA GLY A 289 33.57 -14.88 0.77
C GLY A 289 35.03 -14.46 0.87
N CYS A 290 35.92 -15.31 1.39
CA CYS A 290 37.34 -14.97 1.61
C CYS A 290 38.27 -15.37 0.47
N SER A 291 37.83 -16.22 -0.46
CA SER A 291 38.64 -16.62 -1.62
C SER A 291 38.92 -15.44 -2.56
N ASP A 292 40.05 -15.47 -3.27
CA ASP A 292 40.38 -14.58 -4.39
C ASP A 292 40.67 -13.10 -4.06
N GLY A 293 41.06 -12.78 -2.82
CA GLY A 293 41.56 -11.44 -2.45
C GLY A 293 40.52 -10.31 -2.56
N GLY A 294 39.24 -10.66 -2.67
CA GLY A 294 38.15 -9.70 -2.81
C GLY A 294 37.12 -9.85 -1.69
N ALA A 295 36.90 -8.75 -0.95
CA ALA A 295 35.78 -8.48 -0.06
C ALA A 295 35.35 -9.61 0.90
N HIS A 296 35.73 -9.51 2.17
CA HIS A 296 35.35 -10.46 3.22
C HIS A 296 33.83 -10.49 3.44
N CYS A 297 33.11 -11.37 2.75
CA CYS A 297 31.68 -11.48 2.93
C CYS A 297 31.38 -12.19 4.26
N ARG A 298 30.80 -11.49 5.23
CA ARG A 298 30.33 -12.05 6.51
C ARG A 298 28.82 -12.09 6.51
N HIS A 299 28.26 -13.13 7.12
CA HIS A 299 26.83 -13.28 7.18
C HIS A 299 26.27 -12.60 8.44
N SER A 300 25.06 -12.05 8.38
CA SER A 300 24.36 -11.56 9.57
C SER A 300 22.87 -11.91 9.51
N ARG A 301 22.31 -12.27 10.67
CA ARG A 301 20.90 -12.61 10.84
C ARG A 301 20.12 -11.47 11.49
N GLN A 302 18.84 -11.39 11.14
CA GLN A 302 17.81 -10.63 11.86
C GLN A 302 17.10 -11.49 12.91
#